data_AF-A0A7S2TN00-F1
#
_entry.id   AF-A0A7S2TN00-F1
#
_cell.length_a   1.000
_cell.length_b   1.000
_cell.length_c   1.000
_cell.angle_alpha   90.00
_cell.angle_beta   90.00
_cell.angle_gamma   90.00
#
_symmetry.space_group_name_H-M   'P 1'
#
loop_
_entity.id
_entity.type
_entity.pdbx_description
1 polymer ?
#
loop_
_entity_poly.entity_id
_entity_poly.type
_entity_poly.pdbx_seq_one_letter_code
_entity_poly.pdbx_strand_id
1 'polypeptide(L)'
;SSSTGFLTYAQDVELVRAFREHVGGSVKLMLDCEQKYTLEESLKMARLLEEMDFRWFEAPMRDTDLELYRELTRRTTMNILPAGNSLTDLHQFTRAAADRCWSAARFDVTACGGDTAARKF
;
A
#
# COMPACT_ATOMS: atom_id res chain seq x y z
N SER A 1 2.64 -2.97 30.35
CA SER A 1 1.37 -2.85 29.61
C SER A 1 1.44 -1.60 28.75
N SER A 2 1.46 -1.78 27.43
CA SER A 2 1.04 -0.81 26.42
C SER A 2 1.06 -1.55 25.09
N SER A 3 0.08 -2.43 24.93
CA SER A 3 -0.17 -3.18 23.71
C SER A 3 -0.92 -2.27 22.75
N THR A 4 -0.22 -1.37 22.05
CA THR A 4 -0.75 -0.83 20.80
C THR A 4 -0.97 -2.03 19.88
N GLY A 5 -2.22 -2.34 19.54
CA GLY A 5 -2.67 -3.60 18.92
C GLY A 5 -2.24 -3.81 17.46
N PHE A 6 -1.03 -3.38 17.11
CA PHE A 6 -0.47 -3.45 15.77
C PHE A 6 0.65 -4.47 15.69
N LEU A 7 0.68 -5.21 14.58
CA LEU A 7 1.71 -6.20 14.31
C LEU A 7 3.03 -5.53 13.94
N THR A 8 4.14 -6.20 14.25
CA THR A 8 5.47 -5.85 13.77
C THR A 8 5.69 -6.46 12.39
N TYR A 9 6.66 -5.94 11.62
CA TYR A 9 7.07 -6.49 10.32
C TYR A 9 7.28 -8.02 10.37
N ALA A 10 7.95 -8.53 11.41
CA ALA A 10 8.19 -9.96 11.55
C ALA A 10 6.90 -10.76 11.72
N GLN A 11 5.93 -10.22 12.47
CA GLN A 11 4.62 -10.86 12.64
C GLN A 11 3.80 -10.82 11.36
N ASP A 12 3.86 -9.72 10.59
CA ASP A 12 3.20 -9.62 9.29
C ASP A 12 3.76 -10.65 8.29
N VAL A 13 5.08 -10.88 8.29
CA VAL A 13 5.71 -11.92 7.45
C VAL A 13 5.15 -13.30 7.76
N GLU A 14 5.09 -13.68 9.04
CA GLU A 14 4.52 -14.97 9.45
C GLU A 14 3.04 -15.06 9.08
N LEU A 15 2.29 -13.97 9.26
CA LEU A 15 0.87 -13.91 8.94
C LEU A 15 0.61 -14.08 7.44
N VAL A 16 1.35 -13.35 6.60
CA VAL A 16 1.30 -13.45 5.13
C VAL A 16 1.54 -14.89 4.68
N ARG A 17 2.53 -15.57 5.27
CA ARG A 17 2.82 -16.98 4.96
C ARG A 17 1.70 -17.91 5.38
N ALA A 18 1.25 -17.79 6.63
CA ALA A 18 0.20 -18.62 7.19
C ALA A 18 -1.12 -18.47 6.41
N PHE A 19 -1.50 -17.25 6.04
CA PHE A 19 -2.71 -17.03 5.24
C PHE A 19 -2.61 -17.68 3.88
N ARG A 20 -1.49 -17.49 3.16
CA ARG A 20 -1.35 -18.09 1.83
C ARG A 20 -1.40 -19.61 1.88
N GLU A 21 -0.75 -20.22 2.87
CA GLU A 21 -0.81 -21.66 3.09
C GLU A 21 -2.25 -22.12 3.37
N HIS A 22 -2.98 -21.38 4.20
CA HIS A 22 -4.34 -21.72 4.61
C HIS A 22 -5.37 -21.60 3.47
N VAL A 23 -5.33 -20.51 2.69
CA VAL A 23 -6.34 -20.25 1.65
C VAL A 23 -5.96 -20.82 0.28
N GLY A 24 -4.70 -21.19 0.08
CA GLY A 24 -4.17 -21.63 -1.22
C GLY A 24 -4.14 -20.52 -2.27
N GLY A 25 -3.94 -20.90 -3.54
CA GLY A 25 -3.78 -19.96 -4.67
C GLY A 25 -5.07 -19.48 -5.32
N SER A 26 -6.24 -19.96 -4.89
CA SER A 26 -7.54 -19.62 -5.52
C SER A 26 -8.07 -18.26 -5.07
N VAL A 27 -7.63 -17.76 -3.92
CA VAL A 27 -8.07 -16.49 -3.34
C VAL A 27 -7.02 -15.41 -3.61
N LYS A 28 -7.46 -14.25 -4.10
CA LYS A 28 -6.60 -13.07 -4.22
C LYS A 28 -6.51 -12.37 -2.89
N LEU A 29 -5.29 -12.24 -2.37
CA LEU A 29 -4.98 -11.60 -1.10
C LEU A 29 -4.38 -10.22 -1.32
N MET A 30 -4.47 -9.38 -0.29
CA MET A 30 -3.82 -8.08 -0.21
C MET A 30 -3.27 -7.86 1.20
N LEU A 31 -2.33 -6.94 1.36
CA LEU A 31 -1.79 -6.53 2.66
C LEU A 31 -1.93 -5.01 2.82
N ASP A 32 -2.44 -4.56 3.96
CA ASP A 32 -2.43 -3.15 4.40
C ASP A 32 -1.52 -3.01 5.63
N CYS A 33 -0.53 -2.12 5.57
CA CYS A 33 0.42 -1.89 6.66
C CYS A 33 0.20 -0.59 7.44
N GLU A 34 -0.87 0.17 7.15
CA GLU A 34 -1.23 1.40 7.85
C GLU A 34 -0.07 2.42 7.97
N GLN A 35 0.75 2.55 6.92
CA GLN A 35 1.85 3.52 6.77
C GLN A 35 3.03 3.32 7.74
N LYS A 36 3.29 2.08 8.18
CA LYS A 36 4.25 1.80 9.27
C LYS A 36 5.64 1.39 8.84
N TYR A 37 5.85 0.99 7.59
CA TYR A 37 7.13 0.44 7.18
C TYR A 37 8.12 1.51 6.78
N THR A 38 9.39 1.18 6.91
CA THR A 38 10.48 1.84 6.21
C THR A 38 10.51 1.41 4.74
N LEU A 39 11.28 2.11 3.89
CA LEU A 39 11.51 1.68 2.51
C LEU A 39 12.13 0.28 2.43
N GLU A 40 13.07 -0.04 3.32
CA GLU A 40 13.73 -1.34 3.33
C GLU A 40 12.76 -2.48 3.68
N GLU A 41 11.94 -2.30 4.72
CA GLU A 41 10.88 -3.26 5.08
C GLU A 41 9.85 -3.40 3.96
N SER A 42 9.46 -2.29 3.33
CA SER A 42 8.53 -2.28 2.21
C SER A 42 9.05 -3.07 1.02
N LEU A 43 10.33 -2.94 0.68
CA LEU A 43 10.96 -3.71 -0.41
C LEU A 43 11.00 -5.21 -0.10
N LYS A 44 11.34 -5.58 1.14
CA LYS A 44 11.37 -6.99 1.57
C LYS A 44 9.96 -7.60 1.56
N MET A 45 8.97 -6.86 2.06
CA MET A 45 7.57 -7.30 2.06
C MET A 45 7.04 -7.40 0.63
N ALA A 46 7.27 -6.40 -0.22
CA ALA A 46 6.81 -6.43 -1.61
C ALA A 46 7.30 -7.69 -2.35
N ARG A 47 8.57 -8.06 -2.16
CA ARG A 47 9.12 -9.31 -2.72
C ARG A 47 8.42 -10.56 -2.18
N LEU A 48 8.17 -10.61 -0.86
CA LEU A 48 7.43 -11.72 -0.26
C LEU A 48 6.02 -11.84 -0.83
N LEU A 49 5.32 -10.71 -0.97
CA LEU A 49 3.97 -10.65 -1.51
C LEU A 49 3.92 -11.10 -2.98
N GLU A 50 4.91 -10.75 -3.80
CA GLU A 50 5.08 -11.26 -5.16
C GLU A 50 5.26 -12.79 -5.18
N GLU A 51 6.17 -13.32 -4.36
CA GLU A 51 6.43 -14.76 -4.22
C GLU A 51 5.17 -15.53 -3.78
N MET A 52 4.25 -14.86 -3.08
CA MET A 52 3.01 -15.42 -2.56
C MET A 52 1.76 -15.04 -3.38
N ASP A 53 1.90 -14.54 -4.61
CA ASP A 53 0.81 -14.13 -5.52
C ASP A 53 -0.25 -13.24 -4.83
N PHE A 54 0.19 -12.31 -3.99
CA PHE A 54 -0.66 -11.24 -3.49
C PHE A 54 -0.98 -10.28 -4.64
N ARG A 55 -2.17 -9.68 -4.58
CA ARG A 55 -2.68 -8.84 -5.64
C ARG A 55 -2.22 -7.39 -5.52
N TRP A 56 -2.16 -6.86 -4.30
CA TRP A 56 -1.66 -5.53 -4.02
C TRP A 56 -1.14 -5.37 -2.59
N PHE A 57 -0.34 -4.33 -2.41
CA PHE A 57 0.27 -3.91 -1.16
C PHE A 57 -0.12 -2.45 -0.88
N GLU A 58 -0.86 -2.23 0.19
CA GLU A 58 -1.51 -0.98 0.56
C GLU A 58 -0.83 -0.33 1.75
N ALA A 59 -0.72 1.00 1.67
CA ALA A 59 -0.17 1.87 2.71
C ALA A 59 1.15 1.35 3.33
N PRO A 60 2.18 0.99 2.54
CA PRO A 60 3.46 0.54 3.11
C PRO A 60 4.10 1.64 3.97
N MET A 61 4.11 2.87 3.48
CA MET A 61 4.80 4.02 4.07
C MET A 61 3.86 5.23 4.16
N ARG A 62 4.31 6.30 4.83
CA ARG A 62 3.52 7.53 4.90
C ARG A 62 3.25 8.09 3.52
N ASP A 63 1.99 8.42 3.25
CA ASP A 63 1.55 8.95 1.95
C ASP A 63 2.31 10.22 1.52
N THR A 64 2.84 10.98 2.48
CA THR A 64 3.64 12.19 2.23
C THR A 64 5.02 11.89 1.65
N ASP A 65 5.54 10.67 1.82
CA ASP A 65 6.89 10.26 1.41
C ASP A 65 6.90 9.80 -0.05
N LEU A 66 6.46 10.68 -0.97
CA LEU A 66 6.30 10.38 -2.39
C LEU A 66 7.57 9.86 -3.07
N GLU A 67 8.74 10.34 -2.68
CA GLU A 67 10.02 9.87 -3.22
C GLU A 67 10.31 8.42 -2.80
N LEU A 68 9.93 8.03 -1.59
CA LEU A 68 10.08 6.64 -1.13
C LEU A 68 9.12 5.72 -1.88
N TYR A 69 7.87 6.16 -2.12
CA TYR A 69 6.93 5.42 -2.97
C TYR A 69 7.45 5.25 -4.40
N ARG A 70 8.05 6.31 -4.98
CA ARG A 70 8.69 6.26 -6.30
C ARG A 70 9.85 5.27 -6.33
N GLU A 71 10.70 5.26 -5.31
CA GLU A 71 11.81 4.32 -5.22
C GLU A 71 11.33 2.88 -5.05
N LEU A 72 10.31 2.65 -4.21
CA LEU A 72 9.69 1.34 -4.03
C LEU A 72 9.14 0.81 -5.35
N THR A 73 8.26 1.57 -6.00
CA THR A 73 7.59 1.17 -7.26
C THR A 73 8.55 0.94 -8.43
N ARG A 74 9.71 1.60 -8.46
CA ARG A 74 10.75 1.33 -9.46
C ARG A 74 11.47 -0.01 -9.27
N ARG A 75 11.34 -0.62 -8.10
CA ARG A 75 12.12 -1.79 -7.67
C ARG A 75 11.28 -3.04 -7.40
N THR A 76 9.98 -2.95 -7.56
CA THR A 76 9.06 -4.07 -7.42
C THR A 76 8.06 -4.08 -8.57
N THR A 77 7.55 -5.26 -8.90
CA THR A 77 6.40 -5.47 -9.77
C THR A 77 5.07 -5.53 -8.99
N MET A 78 5.14 -5.53 -7.66
CA MET A 78 3.98 -5.50 -6.79
C MET A 78 3.15 -4.23 -7.02
N ASN A 79 1.83 -4.38 -7.10
CA ASN A 79 0.92 -3.24 -7.13
C ASN A 79 0.94 -2.52 -5.78
N ILE A 80 1.50 -1.31 -5.76
CA ILE A 80 1.55 -0.47 -4.55
C ILE A 80 0.43 0.55 -4.56
N LEU A 81 -0.31 0.66 -3.44
CA LEU A 81 -1.38 1.64 -3.21
C LEU A 81 -1.01 2.54 -2.02
N PRO A 82 -1.34 3.85 -2.06
CA PRO A 82 -1.26 4.72 -0.89
C PRO A 82 -2.39 4.40 0.09
N ALA A 83 -2.33 4.93 1.32
CA ALA A 83 -3.47 4.92 2.22
C ALA A 83 -4.62 5.77 1.65
N GLY A 84 -4.32 6.90 1.00
CA GLY A 84 -5.30 7.77 0.36
C GLY A 84 -5.94 8.78 1.31
N ASN A 85 -5.40 8.92 2.53
CA ASN A 85 -6.02 9.66 3.63
C ASN A 85 -5.30 10.98 3.92
N SER A 86 -4.03 11.09 3.50
CA SER A 86 -3.16 12.19 3.89
C SER A 86 -2.87 13.17 2.76
N LEU A 87 -3.19 12.81 1.51
CA LEU A 87 -3.00 13.67 0.35
C LEU A 87 -4.31 14.40 0.04
N THR A 88 -4.45 15.59 0.61
CA THR A 88 -5.60 16.49 0.40
C THR A 88 -5.42 17.43 -0.80
N ASP A 89 -4.23 17.43 -1.41
CA ASP A 89 -3.90 18.24 -2.58
C ASP A 89 -3.97 17.41 -3.87
N LEU A 90 -4.95 17.73 -4.71
CA LEU A 90 -5.17 17.12 -6.03
C LEU A 90 -3.93 17.24 -6.95
N HIS A 91 -3.07 18.25 -6.74
CA HIS A 91 -1.85 18.41 -7.53
C HIS A 91 -0.77 17.38 -7.15
N GLN A 92 -0.61 17.10 -5.86
CA GLN A 92 0.26 16.02 -5.38
C GLN A 92 -0.24 14.65 -5.85
N PHE A 93 -1.55 14.44 -5.87
CA PHE A 93 -2.15 13.22 -6.39
C PHE A 93 -1.88 13.02 -7.89
N THR A 94 -2.10 14.07 -8.70
CA THR A 94 -1.86 14.01 -10.16
C THR A 94 -0.37 13.83 -10.47
N ARG A 95 0.51 14.43 -9.68
CA ARG A 95 1.96 14.24 -9.83
C ARG A 95 2.39 12.82 -9.46
N ALA A 96 1.90 12.28 -8.35
CA ALA A 96 2.20 10.91 -7.94
C ALA A 96 1.68 9.87 -8.94
N ALA A 97 0.49 10.09 -9.51
CA ALA A 97 -0.04 9.26 -10.60
C ALA A 97 0.80 9.38 -11.90
N ALA A 98 1.20 10.61 -12.28
CA ALA A 98 2.02 10.86 -13.47
C ALA A 98 3.44 10.29 -13.36
N ASP A 99 4.03 10.33 -12.15
CA ASP A 99 5.37 9.82 -11.86
C ASP A 99 5.38 8.30 -11.55
N ARG A 100 4.24 7.62 -11.70
CA ARG A 100 4.03 6.18 -11.44
C ARG A 100 4.38 5.78 -10.01
N CYS A 101 4.16 6.66 -9.03
CA CYS A 101 4.39 6.38 -7.62
C CYS A 101 3.42 5.31 -7.07
N TRP A 102 2.32 5.01 -7.77
CA TRP A 102 1.36 3.95 -7.44
C TRP A 102 0.92 3.17 -8.68
N SER A 103 0.64 1.88 -8.51
CA SER A 103 0.16 1.00 -9.59
C SER A 103 -1.37 0.99 -9.69
N ALA A 104 -2.05 1.43 -8.62
CA ALA A 104 -3.48 1.70 -8.56
C ALA A 104 -3.74 2.78 -7.50
N ALA A 105 -4.82 3.53 -7.66
CA ALA A 105 -5.21 4.61 -6.75
C ALA A 105 -6.55 4.29 -6.10
N ARG A 106 -6.63 4.36 -4.77
CA ARG A 106 -7.90 4.47 -4.06
C ARG A 106 -8.18 5.94 -3.79
N PHE A 107 -9.44 6.31 -3.98
CA PHE A 107 -9.99 7.57 -3.49
C PHE A 107 -11.04 7.23 -2.45
N ASP A 108 -10.91 7.79 -1.25
CA ASP A 108 -12.01 7.80 -0.31
C ASP A 108 -12.91 9.02 -0.62
N VAL A 109 -14.16 8.75 -1.00
CA VAL A 109 -15.16 9.80 -1.36
C VAL A 109 -15.45 10.73 -0.16
N THR A 110 -15.18 10.29 1.07
CA THR A 110 -15.34 11.11 2.28
C THR A 110 -14.13 12.02 2.58
N ALA A 111 -12.94 11.70 2.07
CA ALA A 111 -11.74 12.53 2.24
C ALA A 111 -11.61 13.65 1.18
N CYS A 112 -12.28 13.52 0.03
CA CYS A 112 -12.15 14.43 -1.11
C CYS A 112 -13.38 15.33 -1.39
N GLY A 113 -14.10 15.77 -0.36
CA GLY A 113 -15.09 16.86 -0.52
C GLY A 113 -16.38 16.47 -1.24
N GLY A 114 -16.75 15.19 -1.23
CA GLY A 114 -18.04 14.71 -1.73
C GLY A 114 -18.12 14.51 -3.25
N ASP A 115 -19.26 13.95 -3.68
CA ASP A 115 -19.58 13.33 -4.98
C ASP A 115 -19.30 14.18 -6.24
N THR A 116 -18.91 15.45 -6.10
CA THR A 116 -18.68 16.36 -7.23
C THR A 116 -17.26 16.26 -7.80
N ALA A 117 -16.27 15.84 -6.99
CA ALA A 117 -14.88 15.69 -7.44
C ALA A 117 -14.62 14.35 -8.17
N ALA A 118 -15.40 13.31 -7.86
CA ALA A 118 -15.21 11.96 -8.41
C ALA A 118 -15.60 11.81 -9.89
N ARG A 119 -16.34 12.77 -10.46
CA ARG A 119 -16.84 12.71 -11.85
C ARG A 119 -15.86 13.21 -12.93
N LYS A 120 -14.61 13.52 -12.57
CA LYS A 120 -13.59 14.00 -13.54
C LYS A 120 -12.35 13.12 -13.66
N PHE A 121 -12.44 11.86 -13.25
CA PHE A 121 -11.44 10.82 -13.55
C PHE A 121 -11.98 9.83 -14.58
#